data_AF-A0AAV7WSU6-F1
#
_entry.id   AF-A0AAV7WSU6-F1
#
_cell.length_a   1.000
_cell.length_b   1.000
_cell.length_c   1.000
_cell.angle_alpha   90.00
_cell.angle_beta   90.00
_cell.angle_gamma   90.00
#
_symmetry.space_group_name_H-M   'P 1'
#
loop_
_entity.id
_entity.type
_entity.pdbx_description
1 polymer ?
#
loop_
_entity_poly.entity_id
_entity_poly.type
_entity_poly.pdbx_seq_one_letter_code
_entity_poly.pdbx_strand_id
1 'polypeptide(L)'
;MNVQIVCLADQYISHVSAKYPGSVHDAFVLRNSSIPNVMFQLQRHRVWLIGDSGYPNLSWLLTPVRNARTKVEERYNEAHGRTRRIIERTFGLLKARFRFLHLTGGSLCYSPKKVCQTVVACSMFHNLALRRHVPFLQEEETGDVPSAAVDPEDSEDEEAEDEDVDNRTSMIRQYF
;
A
#
# COMPACT_ATOMS: atom_id res chain seq x y z
N MET A 1 -0.43 5.67 14.32
CA MET A 1 -0.17 6.59 13.19
C MET A 1 -0.46 5.83 11.92
N ASN A 2 -1.14 6.44 10.96
CA ASN A 2 -1.35 5.84 9.64
C ASN A 2 -0.31 6.41 8.66
N VAL A 3 0.37 5.50 7.94
CA VAL A 3 1.40 5.82 6.95
C VAL A 3 1.02 5.15 5.62
N GLN A 4 0.83 5.95 4.59
CA GLN A 4 0.62 5.47 3.22
C GLN A 4 1.90 5.62 2.41
N ILE A 5 2.33 4.53 1.77
CA ILE A 5 3.51 4.50 0.90
C ILE A 5 3.10 3.94 -0.47
N VAL A 6 3.63 4.56 -1.53
CA VAL A 6 3.63 4.00 -2.89
C VAL A 6 5.07 3.67 -3.25
N CYS A 7 5.30 2.46 -3.76
CA CYS A 7 6.59 2.02 -4.23
C CYS A 7 6.53 1.47 -5.65
N LEU A 8 7.68 1.47 -6.32
CA LEU A 8 7.89 0.82 -7.61
C LEU A 8 8.29 -0.65 -7.41
N ALA A 9 8.40 -1.40 -8.51
CA ALA A 9 8.72 -2.82 -8.49
C ALA A 9 10.09 -3.15 -7.86
N ASP A 10 11.01 -2.18 -7.88
CA ASP A 10 12.35 -2.24 -7.28
C ASP A 10 12.38 -1.78 -5.81
N GLN A 11 11.21 -1.61 -5.18
CA GLN A 11 11.03 -1.13 -3.79
C GLN A 11 11.45 0.33 -3.59
N TYR A 12 11.69 1.09 -4.66
CA TYR A 12 11.89 2.53 -4.58
C TYR A 12 10.59 3.22 -4.19
N ILE A 13 10.61 4.00 -3.10
CA ILE A 13 9.45 4.72 -2.59
C ILE A 13 9.24 5.98 -3.42
N SER A 14 8.15 6.04 -4.17
CA SER A 14 7.79 7.19 -5.02
C SER A 14 6.93 8.21 -4.29
N HIS A 15 6.15 7.78 -3.30
CA HIS A 15 5.32 8.66 -2.48
C HIS A 15 5.22 8.15 -1.04
N VAL A 16 5.22 9.07 -0.08
CA VAL A 16 5.00 8.79 1.34
C VAL A 16 4.09 9.86 1.96
N SER A 17 3.07 9.41 2.71
CA SER A 17 2.21 10.25 3.51
C SER A 17 2.18 9.70 4.94
N ALA A 18 2.77 10.45 5.87
CA ALA A 18 2.77 10.15 7.29
C ALA A 18 2.24 11.37 8.04
N LYS A 19 0.95 11.65 7.93
CA LYS A 19 0.33 12.86 8.52
C LYS A 19 -0.93 12.58 9.35
N TYR A 20 -1.36 11.33 9.42
CA TYR A 20 -2.63 10.96 10.03
C TYR A 20 -2.48 10.09 11.28
N PRO A 21 -3.37 10.26 12.27
CA PRO A 21 -3.54 9.29 13.37
C PRO A 21 -3.80 7.87 12.86
N GLY A 22 -3.58 6.87 13.72
CA GLY A 22 -3.78 5.46 13.34
C GLY A 22 -5.24 5.07 13.09
N SER A 23 -6.19 5.85 13.60
CA SER A 23 -7.63 5.61 13.46
C SER A 23 -8.22 6.11 12.14
N VAL A 24 -7.44 6.80 11.30
CA VAL A 24 -7.92 7.34 10.03
C VAL A 24 -7.91 6.22 8.99
N HIS A 25 -9.02 6.05 8.27
CA HIS A 25 -9.13 5.07 7.19
C HIS A 25 -8.17 5.35 6.02
N ASP A 26 -7.63 4.29 5.43
CA ASP A 26 -6.68 4.38 4.32
C ASP A 26 -7.25 5.11 3.09
N ALA A 27 -8.52 4.86 2.76
CA ALA A 27 -9.23 5.58 1.70
C ALA A 27 -9.26 7.10 1.92
N PHE A 28 -9.41 7.55 3.17
CA PHE A 28 -9.36 8.98 3.51
C PHE A 28 -7.96 9.54 3.31
N VAL A 29 -6.91 8.79 3.70
CA VAL A 29 -5.51 9.19 3.48
C VAL A 29 -5.22 9.34 1.98
N LEU A 30 -5.68 8.39 1.16
CA LEU A 30 -5.53 8.43 -0.30
C LEU A 30 -6.21 9.66 -0.91
N ARG A 31 -7.48 9.87 -0.59
CA ARG A 31 -8.29 10.99 -1.12
C ARG A 31 -7.67 12.35 -0.82
N ASN A 32 -7.01 12.47 0.33
CA ASN A 32 -6.34 13.70 0.78
C ASN A 32 -4.83 13.74 0.46
N SER A 33 -4.35 12.86 -0.43
CA SER A 33 -2.97 12.85 -0.91
C SER A 33 -2.85 13.52 -2.28
N SER A 34 -1.63 13.62 -2.79
CA SER A 34 -1.38 14.09 -4.17
C SER A 34 -1.64 13.02 -5.23
N ILE A 35 -1.82 11.76 -4.82
CA ILE A 35 -1.90 10.59 -5.72
C ILE A 35 -3.07 10.72 -6.70
N PRO A 36 -4.31 11.05 -6.31
CA PRO A 36 -5.41 11.15 -7.27
C PRO A 36 -5.12 12.12 -8.42
N ASN A 37 -4.53 13.28 -8.11
CA ASN A 37 -4.18 14.29 -9.12
C ASN A 37 -3.08 13.80 -10.07
N VAL A 38 -2.05 13.14 -9.52
CA VAL A 38 -0.96 12.56 -10.34
C VAL A 38 -1.51 11.43 -11.20
N MET A 39 -2.32 10.55 -10.65
CA MET A 39 -2.89 9.41 -11.38
C MET A 39 -3.86 9.85 -12.45
N PHE A 40 -4.66 10.91 -12.22
CA PHE A 40 -5.52 11.50 -13.24
C PHE A 40 -4.72 11.99 -14.45
N GLN A 41 -3.56 12.62 -14.23
CA GLN A 41 -2.65 13.02 -15.32
C GLN A 41 -2.04 11.80 -16.04
N LEU A 42 -1.81 10.71 -15.30
CA LEU A 42 -1.23 9.47 -15.83
C LEU A 42 -2.26 8.48 -16.41
N GLN A 43 -3.56 8.72 -16.28
CA GLN A 43 -4.61 7.80 -16.74
C GLN A 43 -4.45 7.44 -18.24
N ARG A 44 -4.04 8.41 -19.06
CA ARG A 44 -3.80 8.19 -20.51
C ARG A 44 -2.63 7.24 -20.79
N HIS A 45 -1.76 7.00 -19.82
CA HIS A 45 -0.58 6.15 -19.94
C HIS A 45 -0.80 4.71 -19.46
N ARG A 46 -2.05 4.31 -19.17
CA ARG A 46 -2.38 2.94 -18.72
C ARG A 46 -1.52 2.54 -17.50
N VAL A 47 -1.48 3.43 -16.51
CA VAL A 47 -0.78 3.20 -15.24
C VAL A 47 -1.81 2.90 -14.17
N TRP A 48 -1.60 1.81 -13.44
CA TRP A 48 -2.45 1.42 -12.32
C TRP A 48 -1.62 1.28 -11.05
N LEU A 49 -2.22 1.66 -9.93
CA LEU A 49 -1.74 1.32 -8.60
C LEU A 49 -2.44 0.06 -8.12
N ILE A 50 -1.75 -0.70 -7.27
CA ILE A 50 -2.28 -1.89 -6.61
C ILE A 50 -2.55 -1.50 -5.15
N GLY A 51 -3.83 -1.48 -4.78
CA GLY A 51 -4.31 -1.19 -3.43
C GLY A 51 -4.74 -2.45 -2.69
N ASP A 52 -4.75 -2.40 -1.37
CA ASP A 52 -5.43 -3.39 -0.53
C ASP A 52 -6.97 -3.30 -0.64
N SER A 53 -7.68 -4.16 0.08
CA SER A 53 -9.13 -4.21 0.11
C SER A 53 -9.80 -3.05 0.86
N GLY A 54 -9.04 -2.25 1.62
CA GLY A 54 -9.51 -1.07 2.35
C GLY A 54 -9.58 0.19 1.48
N TYR A 55 -9.03 0.15 0.27
CA TYR A 55 -9.19 1.20 -0.73
C TYR A 55 -10.41 0.97 -1.63
N PRO A 56 -10.98 2.05 -2.20
CA PRO A 56 -11.96 1.92 -3.27
C PRO A 56 -11.30 1.39 -4.55
N ASN A 57 -12.07 0.69 -5.38
CA ASN A 57 -11.64 0.34 -6.73
C ASN A 57 -11.90 1.53 -7.67
N LEU A 58 -10.86 2.05 -8.31
CA LEU A 58 -10.92 3.23 -9.18
C LEU A 58 -10.34 2.91 -10.56
N SER A 59 -10.58 3.79 -11.55
CA SER A 59 -9.99 3.69 -12.90
C SER A 59 -8.45 3.62 -12.94
N TRP A 60 -7.77 3.97 -11.85
CA TRP A 60 -6.31 3.94 -11.72
C TRP A 60 -5.82 3.19 -10.46
N LEU A 61 -6.73 2.63 -9.65
CA LEU A 61 -6.40 1.88 -8.43
C LEU A 61 -7.16 0.55 -8.40
N LEU A 62 -6.40 -0.54 -8.49
CA LEU A 62 -6.92 -1.89 -8.54
C LEU A 62 -6.87 -2.53 -7.16
N THR A 63 -8.02 -3.04 -6.71
CA THR A 63 -8.18 -3.72 -5.42
C THR A 63 -8.59 -5.18 -5.66
N PRO A 64 -8.32 -6.09 -4.71
CA PRO A 64 -8.65 -7.51 -4.88
C PRO A 64 -10.16 -7.70 -5.07
N VAL A 65 -10.55 -8.71 -5.85
CA VAL A 65 -11.96 -9.11 -5.98
C VAL A 65 -12.36 -9.80 -4.68
N ARG A 66 -13.32 -9.22 -3.96
CA ARG A 66 -13.94 -9.84 -2.79
C ARG A 66 -14.83 -11.00 -3.26
N ASN A 67 -14.75 -12.14 -2.57
CA ASN A 67 -15.56 -13.33 -2.87
C ASN A 67 -15.42 -13.81 -4.34
N ALA A 68 -14.20 -14.00 -4.83
CA ALA A 68 -13.94 -14.54 -6.16
C ALA A 68 -14.66 -15.89 -6.36
N ARG A 69 -15.43 -16.01 -7.44
CA ARG A 69 -16.23 -17.21 -7.77
C ARG A 69 -15.74 -17.93 -9.02
N THR A 70 -14.93 -17.26 -9.82
CA THR A 70 -14.42 -17.80 -11.08
C THR A 70 -12.91 -18.01 -11.02
N LYS A 71 -12.40 -18.99 -11.78
CA LYS A 71 -10.95 -19.24 -11.90
C LYS A 71 -10.19 -18.01 -12.42
N VAL A 72 -10.85 -17.16 -13.20
CA VAL A 72 -10.27 -15.93 -13.74
C VAL A 72 -10.06 -14.90 -12.63
N GLU A 73 -11.05 -14.69 -11.76
CA GLU A 73 -10.92 -13.82 -10.59
C GLU A 73 -9.89 -14.35 -9.59
N GLU A 74 -9.81 -15.67 -9.40
CA GLU A 74 -8.77 -16.30 -8.56
C GLU A 74 -7.37 -16.00 -9.09
N ARG A 75 -7.13 -16.15 -10.41
CA ARG A 75 -5.85 -15.82 -11.04
C ARG A 75 -5.51 -14.33 -10.93
N TYR A 76 -6.51 -13.46 -11.09
CA TYR A 76 -6.34 -12.03 -10.86
C TYR A 76 -5.90 -11.75 -9.42
N ASN A 77 -6.61 -12.30 -8.44
CA ASN A 77 -6.29 -12.11 -7.02
C ASN A 77 -4.91 -12.68 -6.67
N GLU A 78 -4.52 -13.81 -7.28
CA GLU A 78 -3.18 -14.35 -7.14
C GLU A 78 -2.13 -13.34 -7.65
N ALA A 79 -2.25 -12.87 -8.89
CA ALA A 79 -1.32 -11.89 -9.46
C ALA A 79 -1.30 -10.55 -8.70
N HIS A 80 -2.47 -10.07 -8.27
CA HIS A 80 -2.61 -8.90 -7.40
C HIS A 80 -1.85 -9.09 -6.10
N GLY A 81 -2.05 -10.22 -5.41
CA GLY A 81 -1.33 -10.59 -4.19
C GLY A 81 0.18 -10.71 -4.41
N ARG A 82 0.62 -11.29 -5.54
CA ARG A 82 2.06 -11.34 -5.88
C ARG A 82 2.67 -9.94 -6.02
N THR A 83 1.92 -9.01 -6.59
CA THR A 83 2.37 -7.63 -6.76
C THR A 83 2.36 -6.86 -5.44
N ARG A 84 1.34 -7.06 -4.60
CA ARG A 84 1.23 -6.46 -3.26
C ARG A 84 2.37 -6.88 -2.32
N ARG A 85 2.93 -8.09 -2.48
CA ARG A 85 4.12 -8.51 -1.71
C ARG A 85 5.32 -7.57 -1.86
N ILE A 86 5.40 -6.79 -2.94
CA ILE A 86 6.47 -5.78 -3.13
C ILE A 86 6.34 -4.65 -2.09
N ILE A 87 5.13 -4.13 -1.85
CA ILE A 87 4.93 -3.07 -0.86
C ILE A 87 5.10 -3.62 0.56
N GLU A 88 4.66 -4.85 0.83
CA GLU A 88 4.87 -5.53 2.12
C GLU A 88 6.36 -5.71 2.41
N ARG A 89 7.13 -6.20 1.43
CA ARG A 89 8.58 -6.29 1.51
C ARG A 89 9.22 -4.92 1.72
N THR A 90 8.74 -3.88 1.05
CA THR A 90 9.25 -2.51 1.24
C THR A 90 9.06 -2.04 2.69
N PHE A 91 7.91 -2.31 3.30
CA PHE A 91 7.69 -2.04 4.73
C PHE A 91 8.59 -2.90 5.63
N GLY A 92 8.78 -4.18 5.30
CA GLY A 92 9.71 -5.08 6.00
C GLY A 92 11.13 -4.51 6.02
N LEU A 93 11.64 -4.10 4.87
CA LEU A 93 12.98 -3.52 4.72
C LEU A 93 13.13 -2.18 5.44
N LEU A 94 12.11 -1.33 5.43
CA LEU A 94 12.10 -0.10 6.24
C LEU A 94 12.23 -0.41 7.74
N LYS A 95 11.45 -1.37 8.24
CA LYS A 95 11.49 -1.81 9.66
C LYS A 95 12.81 -2.49 10.00
N ALA A 96 13.39 -3.27 9.10
CA ALA A 96 14.70 -3.91 9.28
C ALA A 96 15.82 -2.88 9.35
N ARG A 97 15.83 -1.90 8.42
CA ARG A 97 16.83 -0.84 8.36
C ARG A 97 16.73 0.15 9.53
N PHE A 98 15.51 0.47 9.94
CA PHE A 98 15.23 1.40 11.03
C PHE A 98 14.45 0.69 12.13
N ARG A 99 15.17 -0.07 12.96
CA ARG A 99 14.56 -0.96 13.97
C ARG A 99 13.59 -0.27 14.92
N PHE A 100 13.73 1.03 15.18
CA PHE A 100 12.77 1.82 15.97
C PHE A 100 11.39 1.98 15.31
N LEU A 101 11.23 1.62 14.03
CA LEU A 101 9.93 1.47 13.36
C LEU A 101 9.31 0.09 13.59
N HIS A 102 10.08 -0.87 14.08
CA HIS A 102 9.63 -2.21 14.46
C HIS A 102 9.26 -2.25 15.94
N LEU A 103 8.26 -3.06 16.30
CA LEU A 103 7.79 -3.20 17.68
C LEU A 103 8.91 -3.58 18.65
N THR A 104 9.89 -4.39 18.20
CA THR A 104 11.02 -4.81 19.02
C THR A 104 12.09 -3.73 19.21
N GLY A 105 12.07 -2.64 18.42
CA GLY A 105 13.01 -1.53 18.56
C GLY A 105 12.58 -0.49 19.59
N GLY A 106 11.51 -0.77 20.34
CA GLY A 106 10.93 0.12 21.33
C GLY A 106 9.90 1.09 20.74
N SER A 107 9.32 1.91 21.61
CA SER A 107 8.35 2.95 21.23
C SER A 107 9.06 4.26 20.91
N LEU A 108 8.67 4.91 19.81
CA LEU A 108 9.09 6.28 19.53
C LEU A 108 8.40 7.26 20.49
N CYS A 109 9.04 7.55 21.62
CA CYS A 109 8.59 8.52 22.62
C CYS A 109 8.81 9.98 22.16
N TYR A 110 8.41 10.30 20.93
CA TYR A 110 8.48 11.64 20.38
C TYR A 110 7.07 12.19 20.12
N SER A 111 6.97 13.51 19.94
CA SER A 111 5.71 14.11 19.53
C SER A 111 5.24 13.51 18.19
N PRO A 112 3.92 13.36 17.95
CA PRO A 112 3.39 12.80 16.71
C PRO A 112 3.98 13.47 15.46
N LYS A 113 4.12 14.80 15.48
CA LYS A 113 4.75 15.56 14.39
C LYS A 113 6.18 15.10 14.09
N LYS A 114 6.99 14.85 15.13
CA LYS A 114 8.37 14.40 14.97
C LYS A 114 8.41 12.96 14.45
N VAL A 115 7.53 12.09 14.94
CA VAL A 115 7.40 10.71 14.42
C VAL A 115 7.07 10.71 12.92
N CYS A 116 6.10 11.54 12.51
CA CYS A 116 5.74 11.72 11.11
C CYS A 116 6.94 12.13 10.24
N GLN A 117 7.71 13.13 10.68
CA GLN A 117 8.92 13.59 9.99
C GLN A 117 9.99 12.51 9.91
N THR A 118 10.17 11.73 10.98
CA THR A 118 11.10 10.60 11.01
C THR A 118 10.74 9.56 9.96
N VAL A 119 9.47 9.20 9.79
CA VAL A 119 9.05 8.21 8.76
C VAL A 119 9.34 8.71 7.35
N VAL A 120 9.08 9.99 7.07
CA VAL A 120 9.42 10.59 5.77
C VAL A 120 10.93 10.55 5.53
N ALA A 121 11.74 10.91 6.54
CA ALA A 121 13.20 10.84 6.45
C ALA A 121 13.71 9.39 6.23
N CYS A 122 13.13 8.42 6.95
CA CYS A 122 13.45 7.00 6.77
C CYS A 122 13.17 6.53 5.34
N SER A 123 12.05 6.97 4.74
CA SER A 123 11.70 6.65 3.35
C SER A 123 12.73 7.21 2.36
N MET A 124 13.21 8.44 2.58
CA MET A 124 14.28 9.04 1.77
C MET A 124 15.61 8.30 1.93
N PHE A 125 15.98 7.95 3.15
CA PHE A 125 17.22 7.22 3.42
C PHE A 125 17.18 5.78 2.88
N HIS A 126 16.01 5.13 2.91
CA HIS A 126 15.81 3.84 2.26
C HIS A 126 16.10 3.93 0.75
N ASN A 127 15.53 4.92 0.06
CA ASN A 127 15.81 5.14 -1.36
C ASN A 127 17.28 5.42 -1.64
N LEU A 128 17.94 6.22 -0.79
CA LEU A 128 19.38 6.47 -0.91
C LEU A 128 20.19 5.17 -0.73
N ALA A 129 19.82 4.35 0.24
CA ALA A 129 20.47 3.06 0.49
C ALA A 129 20.30 2.09 -0.69
N LEU A 130 19.11 2.04 -1.30
CA LEU A 130 18.86 1.27 -2.53
C LEU A 130 19.78 1.73 -3.67
N ARG A 131 19.84 3.04 -3.92
CA ARG A 131 20.70 3.63 -4.98
C ARG A 131 22.19 3.40 -4.75
N ARG A 132 22.62 3.28 -3.50
CA ARG A 132 24.02 3.03 -3.12
C ARG A 132 24.32 1.54 -2.92
N HIS A 133 23.37 0.65 -3.20
CA HIS A 133 23.49 -0.79 -3.00
C HIS A 133 23.97 -1.17 -1.58
N VAL A 134 23.51 -0.42 -0.56
CA VAL A 134 23.86 -0.72 0.83
C VAL A 134 23.21 -2.06 1.21
N PRO A 135 24.00 -3.05 1.67
CA PRO A 135 23.47 -4.35 2.02
C PRO A 135 22.44 -4.23 3.16
N PHE A 136 21.46 -5.13 3.14
CA PHE A 136 20.55 -5.30 4.27
C PHE A 136 21.27 -6.11 5.34
N LEU A 137 21.11 -5.71 6.60
CA LEU A 137 21.44 -6.59 7.72
C LEU A 137 20.47 -7.78 7.62
N GLN A 138 21.00 -9.00 7.57
CA GLN A 138 20.22 -10.23 7.36
C GLN A 138 18.94 -10.22 8.21
N GLU A 139 17.80 -10.48 7.57
CA GLU A 139 16.55 -10.74 8.27
C GLU A 139 16.73 -12.06 9.04
N GLU A 140 16.58 -12.03 10.36
CA GLU A 140 15.95 -13.18 11.00
C GLU A 140 14.54 -13.24 10.42
N GLU A 141 14.18 -14.37 9.82
CA GLU A 141 12.81 -14.63 9.35
C GLU A 141 11.86 -14.44 10.54
N THR A 142 11.35 -13.23 10.73
CA THR A 142 10.18 -13.03 11.57
C THR A 142 9.04 -13.62 10.76
N GLY A 143 8.69 -14.87 11.08
CA GLY A 143 7.56 -15.57 10.51
C GLY A 143 6.38 -14.62 10.44
N ASP A 144 5.90 -14.40 9.22
CA ASP A 144 4.66 -13.68 8.94
C ASP A 144 3.59 -14.30 9.83
N VAL A 145 3.19 -13.58 10.88
CA VAL A 145 1.87 -13.83 11.47
C VAL A 145 0.91 -13.41 10.36
N PRO A 146 0.04 -14.32 9.86
CA PRO A 146 -0.98 -13.91 8.93
C PRO A 146 -1.72 -12.74 9.60
N SER A 147 -1.81 -11.60 8.91
CA SER A 147 -2.67 -10.51 9.33
C SER A 147 -4.11 -11.01 9.22
N ALA A 148 -4.55 -11.81 10.19
CA ALA A 148 -5.92 -12.19 10.42
C ALA A 148 -6.62 -10.97 11.00
N ALA A 149 -7.02 -10.06 10.11
CA ALA A 149 -8.13 -9.15 10.33
C ALA A 149 -9.22 -9.57 9.34
N VAL A 150 -9.87 -10.70 9.65
CA VAL A 150 -11.27 -10.86 9.27
C VAL A 150 -12.02 -10.09 10.35
N ASP A 151 -12.22 -8.79 10.13
CA ASP A 151 -13.22 -8.05 10.91
C ASP A 151 -14.56 -8.19 10.17
N PRO A 152 -15.57 -8.77 10.82
CA PRO A 152 -16.94 -8.63 10.40
C PRO A 152 -17.47 -7.27 10.91
N GLU A 153 -18.20 -6.58 10.03
CA GLU A 153 -19.37 -5.73 10.28
C GLU A 153 -19.36 -4.33 9.65
N ASP A 154 -20.43 -4.15 8.86
CA ASP A 154 -21.23 -2.96 8.59
C ASP A 154 -20.53 -1.69 8.09
N SER A 155 -20.37 -1.63 6.77
CA SER A 155 -20.39 -0.36 6.04
C SER A 155 -21.78 -0.16 5.45
N GLU A 156 -22.53 0.82 5.96
CA GLU A 156 -23.64 1.42 5.23
C GLU A 156 -23.10 1.96 3.89
N ASP A 157 -23.75 1.51 2.80
CA ASP A 157 -23.39 1.82 1.43
C ASP A 157 -23.51 3.32 1.15
N GLU A 158 -22.38 4.01 0.95
CA GLU A 158 -22.34 5.14 0.02
C GLU A 158 -22.03 4.55 -1.36
N GLU A 159 -23.08 4.24 -2.12
CA GLU A 159 -23.02 3.94 -3.56
C GLU A 159 -22.37 5.14 -4.27
N ALA A 160 -21.05 5.05 -4.49
CA ALA A 160 -20.37 5.91 -5.43
C ALA A 160 -20.82 5.52 -6.84
N GLU A 161 -21.53 6.43 -7.50
CA GLU A 161 -22.13 6.29 -8.83
C GLU A 161 -21.30 5.42 -9.81
N ASP A 162 -21.99 4.44 -10.40
CA ASP A 162 -21.51 3.29 -11.19
C ASP A 162 -20.83 3.61 -12.54
N GLU A 163 -19.74 4.40 -12.57
CA GLU A 163 -18.93 4.55 -13.80
C GLU A 163 -17.53 3.91 -13.73
N ASP A 164 -16.96 3.68 -12.54
CA ASP A 164 -15.56 3.22 -12.39
C ASP A 164 -15.39 1.70 -12.15
N VAL A 165 -16.49 0.95 -11.94
CA VAL A 165 -16.49 -0.52 -11.75
C VAL A 165 -16.02 -1.27 -13.02
N ASP A 166 -16.12 -0.63 -14.18
CA ASP A 166 -15.80 -1.25 -15.48
C ASP A 166 -14.31 -1.54 -15.65
N ASN A 167 -13.41 -0.72 -15.09
CA ASN A 167 -11.97 -0.84 -15.37
C ASN A 167 -11.36 -2.15 -14.83
N ARG A 168 -11.66 -2.54 -13.58
CA ARG A 168 -11.15 -3.80 -13.02
C ARG A 168 -11.73 -4.99 -13.76
N THR A 169 -13.03 -4.98 -14.03
CA THR A 169 -13.72 -6.07 -14.73
C THR A 169 -13.20 -6.22 -16.17
N SER A 170 -13.02 -5.10 -16.88
CA SER A 170 -12.43 -5.05 -18.21
C SER A 170 -10.98 -5.56 -18.20
N MET A 171 -10.17 -5.14 -17.22
CA MET A 171 -8.80 -5.63 -17.07
C MET A 171 -8.75 -7.14 -16.81
N ILE A 172 -9.61 -7.66 -15.93
CA ILE A 172 -9.70 -9.09 -15.65
C ILE A 172 -10.05 -9.86 -16.93
N ARG A 173 -11.06 -9.41 -17.69
CA ARG A 173 -11.46 -10.04 -18.96
C ARG A 173 -10.38 -10.00 -20.03
N GLN A 174 -9.56 -8.94 -20.05
CA GLN A 174 -8.53 -8.74 -21.08
C GLN A 174 -7.25 -9.55 -20.80
N TYR A 175 -6.90 -9.76 -19.53
CA TYR A 175 -5.56 -10.24 -19.15
C TYR A 175 -5.52 -11.56 -18.37
N PHE A 176 -6.66 -12.11 -17.94
CA PHE A 176 -6.74 -13.34 -17.11
C PHE A 176 -7.69 -14.39 -17.69
#